data_AF-A0A3D4RWJ8-F1
#
_entry.id   AF-A0A3D4RWJ8-F1
#
_cell.length_a   1.000
_cell.length_b   1.000
_cell.length_c   1.000
_cell.angle_alpha   90.00
_cell.angle_beta   90.00
_cell.angle_gamma   90.00
#
_symmetry.space_group_name_H-M   'P 1'
#
loop_
_entity.id
_entity.type
_entity.pdbx_description
1 polymer ?
#
loop_
_entity_poly.entity_id
_entity_poly.type
_entity_poly.pdbx_seq_one_letter_code
_entity_poly.pdbx_strand_id
1 'polypeptide(L)'
;MSSDLSKQPSHVGNGRSSRVLGVGVAALDIVNLVAEYPMEDAEVRALEQRIVRGGNAANSLAVLCQFGHRCTWAGTLADDAGSDFVRDDLDRRGIDREPAVTVPGAHMPTSYIAVSRATGSRTIIHHRDLREFSARDFDGVALGELDWIHFEGRAPDETAQMIDRVRRERPELPISVEIEKSREGIDRLFHGPDLLIFSRAFAEATPSADRHPGPEAFLHQLMAVSNAGLCLLPWGSAGAYGLARDGEVLFAPARRPARVIDTLGAGDVFNAAVIDARLRGFPLPMLLAHANAIAGHKCGRHGFDGLIDSALEAGLV
;
A
#
# COMPACT_ATOMS: atom_id res chain seq x y z
N MET A 1 21.40 -45.23 -20.90
CA MET A 1 21.95 -44.25 -21.85
C MET A 1 20.84 -43.26 -22.16
N SER A 2 21.13 -41.98 -21.90
CA SER A 2 20.34 -40.77 -22.22
C SER A 2 18.95 -40.62 -21.59
N SER A 3 18.48 -39.49 -21.09
CA SER A 3 18.99 -38.15 -20.69
C SER A 3 17.68 -37.35 -20.57
N ASP A 4 17.20 -37.03 -19.37
CA ASP A 4 17.27 -35.72 -18.71
C ASP A 4 16.79 -34.51 -19.54
N LEU A 5 16.18 -33.54 -18.83
CA LEU A 5 15.57 -32.25 -19.22
C LEU A 5 14.05 -32.34 -19.50
N SER A 6 13.16 -31.67 -18.77
CA SER A 6 13.24 -30.26 -18.35
C SER A 6 12.74 -30.02 -16.92
N LYS A 7 13.67 -29.66 -16.03
CA LYS A 7 13.40 -28.84 -14.85
C LYS A 7 12.96 -27.44 -15.32
N GLN A 8 11.87 -26.93 -14.79
CA GLN A 8 11.51 -25.51 -14.90
C GLN A 8 12.59 -24.67 -14.17
N PRO A 9 13.01 -23.52 -14.72
CA PRO A 9 14.00 -22.69 -14.08
C PRO A 9 13.39 -21.97 -12.88
N SER A 10 13.80 -22.37 -11.68
CA SER A 10 13.68 -21.57 -10.47
C SER A 10 14.70 -20.43 -10.54
N HIS A 11 14.29 -19.26 -11.02
CA HIS A 11 15.10 -18.05 -10.95
C HIS A 11 14.32 -16.94 -10.24
N VAL A 12 14.29 -17.02 -8.91
CA VAL A 12 14.18 -15.85 -8.05
C VAL A 12 15.51 -15.76 -7.31
N GLY A 13 16.15 -14.60 -7.38
CA GLY A 13 17.44 -14.33 -6.74
C GLY A 13 17.42 -14.69 -5.26
N ASN A 14 18.60 -15.01 -4.74
CA ASN A 14 18.91 -15.57 -3.43
C ASN A 14 18.63 -14.59 -2.25
N GLY A 15 17.50 -13.88 -2.27
CA GLY A 15 17.02 -13.00 -1.20
C GLY A 15 16.26 -13.80 -0.14
N ARG A 16 16.60 -13.58 1.14
CA ARG A 16 15.91 -14.22 2.26
C ARG A 16 14.43 -13.82 2.25
N SER A 17 13.52 -14.79 2.28
CA SER A 17 12.08 -14.52 2.46
C SER A 17 11.85 -13.90 3.85
N SER A 18 11.49 -12.62 3.87
CA SER A 18 11.17 -11.85 5.09
C SER A 18 9.71 -12.01 5.52
N ARG A 19 9.45 -11.86 6.82
CA ARG A 19 8.10 -11.84 7.42
C ARG A 19 7.61 -10.42 7.61
N VAL A 20 6.58 -10.04 6.87
CA VAL A 20 6.03 -8.68 6.85
C VAL A 20 4.62 -8.68 7.41
N LEU A 21 4.38 -7.86 8.43
CA LEU A 21 3.05 -7.58 8.94
C LEU A 21 2.51 -6.29 8.32
N GLY A 22 1.29 -6.34 7.77
CA GLY A 22 0.53 -5.15 7.38
C GLY A 22 -0.65 -4.94 8.32
N VAL A 23 -0.74 -3.76 8.93
CA VAL A 23 -1.85 -3.34 9.79
C VAL A 23 -2.65 -2.27 9.07
N GLY A 24 -3.92 -2.53 8.81
CA GLY A 24 -4.76 -1.60 8.08
C GLY A 24 -6.07 -2.22 7.64
N VAL A 25 -6.70 -1.63 6.63
CA VAL A 25 -8.05 -2.03 6.24
C VAL A 25 -8.06 -3.02 5.09
N ALA A 26 -9.14 -3.79 5.03
CA ALA A 26 -9.61 -4.42 3.81
C ALA A 26 -11.01 -3.85 3.46
N ALA A 27 -11.37 -3.93 2.20
CA ALA A 27 -12.65 -3.46 1.69
C ALA A 27 -13.09 -4.29 0.48
N LEU A 28 -14.37 -4.19 0.11
CA LEU A 28 -14.85 -4.63 -1.20
C LEU A 28 -14.93 -3.43 -2.14
N ASP A 29 -14.13 -3.46 -3.19
CA ASP A 29 -14.16 -2.46 -4.23
C ASP A 29 -15.01 -2.98 -5.40
N ILE A 30 -16.18 -2.36 -5.58
CA ILE A 30 -17.11 -2.61 -6.68
C ILE A 30 -16.77 -1.63 -7.79
N VAL A 31 -16.02 -2.11 -8.78
CA VAL A 31 -15.50 -1.30 -9.88
C VAL A 31 -16.43 -1.42 -11.09
N ASN A 32 -17.00 -0.29 -11.47
CA ASN A 32 -17.88 -0.15 -12.63
C ASN A 32 -17.15 0.63 -13.71
N LEU A 33 -16.87 -0.01 -14.84
CA LEU A 33 -16.41 0.69 -16.04
C LEU A 33 -17.63 1.33 -16.72
N VAL A 34 -17.62 2.64 -16.85
CA VAL A 34 -18.68 3.39 -17.54
C VAL A 34 -18.11 4.03 -18.81
N ALA A 35 -18.95 4.26 -19.81
CA ALA A 35 -18.52 4.93 -21.04
C ALA A 35 -17.99 6.34 -20.72
N GLU A 36 -18.76 7.06 -19.92
CA GLU A 36 -18.50 8.38 -19.35
C GLU A 36 -19.20 8.46 -17.99
N TYR A 37 -18.92 9.50 -17.20
CA TYR A 37 -19.59 9.65 -15.91
C TYR A 37 -21.08 9.91 -16.09
N PRO A 38 -21.95 9.22 -15.32
CA PRO A 38 -23.36 9.57 -15.30
C PRO A 38 -23.53 11.00 -14.79
N MET A 39 -24.48 11.72 -15.39
CA MET A 39 -24.98 12.96 -14.79
C MET A 39 -25.78 12.64 -13.53
N GLU A 40 -25.95 13.64 -12.66
CA GLU A 40 -26.89 13.54 -11.54
C GLU A 40 -28.28 13.13 -12.06
N ASP A 41 -28.93 12.21 -11.34
CA ASP A 41 -30.24 11.64 -11.69
C ASP A 41 -30.29 10.78 -12.99
N ALA A 42 -29.14 10.47 -13.59
CA ALA A 42 -29.09 9.59 -14.76
C ALA A 42 -28.99 8.11 -14.37
N GLU A 43 -29.77 7.26 -15.06
CA GLU A 43 -29.61 5.82 -15.03
C GLU A 43 -28.70 5.38 -16.19
N VAL A 44 -27.56 4.76 -15.88
CA VAL A 44 -26.62 4.26 -16.90
C VAL A 44 -26.26 2.80 -16.63
N ARG A 45 -26.06 2.05 -17.70
CA ARG A 45 -25.53 0.67 -17.63
C ARG A 45 -24.02 0.69 -17.60
N ALA A 46 -23.41 0.03 -16.61
CA ALA A 46 -21.97 -0.23 -16.62
C ALA A 46 -21.58 -1.13 -17.82
N LEU A 47 -20.47 -0.79 -18.46
CA LEU A 47 -19.89 -1.58 -19.56
C LEU A 47 -19.30 -2.90 -19.06
N GLU A 48 -18.71 -2.86 -17.87
CA GLU A 48 -18.13 -4.00 -17.16
C GLU A 48 -18.26 -3.72 -15.66
N GLN A 49 -18.45 -4.77 -14.87
CA GLN A 49 -18.35 -4.70 -13.43
C GLN A 49 -17.42 -5.79 -12.92
N ARG A 50 -16.57 -5.43 -11.97
CA ARG A 50 -15.76 -6.39 -11.20
C ARG A 50 -15.79 -6.03 -9.73
N ILE A 51 -15.71 -7.06 -8.90
CA ILE A 51 -15.56 -6.93 -7.45
C ILE A 51 -14.15 -7.41 -7.13
N VAL A 52 -13.39 -6.56 -6.45
CA VAL A 52 -12.01 -6.86 -6.05
C VAL A 52 -11.81 -6.51 -4.58
N ARG A 53 -10.83 -7.14 -3.94
CA ARG A 53 -10.43 -6.76 -2.58
C ARG A 53 -9.65 -5.45 -2.65
N GLY A 54 -10.12 -4.46 -1.90
CA GLY A 54 -9.45 -3.18 -1.67
C GLY A 54 -8.71 -3.14 -0.33
N GLY A 55 -8.29 -1.93 0.03
CA GLY A 55 -7.57 -1.63 1.27
C GLY A 55 -6.05 -1.58 1.08
N ASN A 56 -5.44 -0.48 1.49
CA ASN A 56 -4.06 -0.13 1.13
C ASN A 56 -3.05 -1.16 1.67
N ALA A 57 -3.16 -1.50 2.96
CA ALA A 57 -2.29 -2.50 3.57
C ALA A 57 -2.46 -3.88 2.91
N ALA A 58 -3.70 -4.33 2.73
CA ALA A 58 -3.98 -5.63 2.11
C ALA A 58 -3.52 -5.69 0.64
N ASN A 59 -3.62 -4.58 -0.11
CA ASN A 59 -3.07 -4.46 -1.46
C ASN A 59 -1.55 -4.53 -1.48
N SER A 60 -0.90 -3.83 -0.56
CA SER A 60 0.56 -3.84 -0.45
C SER A 60 1.08 -5.25 -0.13
N LEU A 61 0.43 -5.97 0.79
CA LEU A 61 0.78 -7.36 1.13
C LEU A 61 0.57 -8.31 -0.06
N ALA A 62 -0.49 -8.13 -0.85
CA ALA A 62 -0.73 -8.92 -2.06
C ALA A 62 0.40 -8.81 -3.10
N VAL A 63 1.07 -7.66 -3.15
CA VAL A 63 2.24 -7.45 -4.02
C VAL A 63 3.51 -8.01 -3.34
N LEU A 64 3.69 -7.81 -2.04
CA LEU A 64 4.82 -8.37 -1.27
C LEU A 64 4.88 -9.90 -1.29
N CYS A 65 3.74 -10.59 -1.27
CA CYS A 65 3.67 -12.04 -1.46
C CYS A 65 4.28 -12.46 -2.81
N GLN A 66 4.04 -11.69 -3.87
CA GLN A 66 4.59 -11.97 -5.20
C GLN A 66 6.11 -11.69 -5.29
N PHE A 67 6.63 -10.81 -4.43
CA PHE A 67 8.08 -10.66 -4.25
C PHE A 67 8.71 -11.82 -3.46
N GLY A 68 7.91 -12.75 -2.93
CA GLY A 68 8.37 -13.93 -2.19
C GLY A 68 8.43 -13.75 -0.67
N HIS A 69 7.86 -12.67 -0.14
CA HIS A 69 7.74 -12.45 1.31
C HIS A 69 6.58 -13.25 1.93
N ARG A 70 6.72 -13.57 3.22
CA ARG A 70 5.63 -14.12 4.02
C ARG A 70 4.86 -12.96 4.64
N CYS A 71 3.60 -12.82 4.29
CA CYS A 71 2.80 -11.69 4.72
C CYS A 71 1.70 -12.12 5.70
N THR A 72 1.57 -11.36 6.77
CA THR A 72 0.43 -11.44 7.70
C THR A 72 -0.32 -10.12 7.64
N TRP A 73 -1.65 -10.17 7.66
CA TRP A 73 -2.54 -9.03 7.73
C TRP A 73 -3.23 -8.99 9.10
N ALA A 74 -3.15 -7.83 9.75
CA ALA A 74 -3.91 -7.52 10.95
C ALA A 74 -4.90 -6.40 10.65
N GLY A 75 -6.17 -6.66 10.93
CA GLY A 75 -7.26 -5.75 10.63
C GLY A 75 -8.59 -6.27 11.14
N THR A 76 -9.65 -5.52 10.85
CA THR A 76 -11.01 -5.89 11.22
C THR A 76 -11.77 -6.47 10.03
N LEU A 77 -12.54 -7.52 10.31
CA LEU A 77 -13.52 -8.12 9.43
C LEU A 77 -14.92 -7.99 10.05
N ALA A 78 -15.96 -8.09 9.25
CA ALA A 78 -17.33 -8.26 9.72
C ALA A 78 -17.75 -9.74 9.68
N ASP A 79 -18.99 -10.01 10.08
CA ASP A 79 -19.67 -11.30 9.99
C ASP A 79 -20.66 -11.34 8.81
N ASP A 80 -20.24 -10.81 7.66
CA ASP A 80 -21.02 -10.75 6.43
C ASP A 80 -20.33 -11.44 5.24
N ALA A 81 -21.09 -11.61 4.14
CA ALA A 81 -20.57 -12.20 2.90
C ALA A 81 -19.43 -11.38 2.27
N GLY A 82 -19.38 -10.07 2.56
CA GLY A 82 -18.27 -9.23 2.15
C GLY A 82 -16.95 -9.68 2.79
N SER A 83 -17.01 -10.07 4.06
CA SER A 83 -15.85 -10.57 4.79
C SER A 83 -15.40 -11.93 4.29
N ASP A 84 -16.33 -12.79 3.88
CA ASP A 84 -16.01 -14.09 3.28
C ASP A 84 -15.24 -13.91 1.97
N PHE A 85 -15.68 -12.98 1.11
CA PHE A 85 -14.94 -12.64 -0.11
C PHE A 85 -13.52 -12.14 0.20
N VAL A 86 -13.34 -11.31 1.23
CA VAL A 86 -12.02 -10.82 1.64
C VAL A 86 -11.15 -11.94 2.20
N ARG A 87 -11.70 -12.81 3.06
CA ARG A 87 -11.00 -13.99 3.60
C ARG A 87 -10.52 -14.89 2.47
N ASP A 88 -11.38 -15.20 1.52
CA ASP A 88 -11.04 -16.02 0.35
C ASP A 88 -9.94 -15.38 -0.49
N ASP A 89 -9.98 -14.06 -0.71
CA ASP A 89 -8.92 -13.38 -1.48
C ASP A 89 -7.57 -13.37 -0.75
N LEU A 90 -7.55 -13.11 0.56
CA LEU A 90 -6.34 -13.18 1.37
C LEU A 90 -5.74 -14.60 1.35
N ASP A 91 -6.58 -15.63 1.55
CA ASP A 91 -6.18 -17.03 1.57
C ASP A 91 -5.62 -17.45 0.19
N ARG A 92 -6.27 -17.07 -0.92
CA ARG A 92 -5.78 -17.30 -2.29
C ARG A 92 -4.41 -16.66 -2.55
N ARG A 93 -4.13 -15.52 -1.93
CA ARG A 93 -2.86 -14.78 -2.08
C ARG A 93 -1.79 -15.26 -1.11
N GLY A 94 -2.11 -16.21 -0.22
CA GLY A 94 -1.17 -16.70 0.80
C GLY A 94 -0.86 -15.67 1.88
N ILE A 95 -1.79 -14.73 2.13
CA ILE A 95 -1.66 -13.74 3.21
C ILE A 95 -2.30 -14.35 4.45
N ASP A 96 -1.47 -14.59 5.47
CA ASP A 96 -1.95 -15.02 6.78
C ASP A 96 -2.80 -13.90 7.41
N ARG A 97 -3.84 -14.29 8.14
CA ARG A 97 -4.81 -13.38 8.77
C ARG A 97 -5.21 -13.86 10.15
N GLU A 98 -4.39 -14.69 10.79
CA GLU A 98 -4.60 -15.12 12.18
C GLU A 98 -4.90 -13.96 13.13
N PRO A 99 -4.22 -12.78 13.04
CA PRO A 99 -4.50 -11.67 13.96
C PRO A 99 -5.79 -10.88 13.64
N ALA A 100 -6.48 -11.19 12.55
CA ALA A 100 -7.67 -10.45 12.16
C ALA A 100 -8.82 -10.66 13.16
N VAL A 101 -9.52 -9.58 13.52
CA VAL A 101 -10.65 -9.61 14.46
C VAL A 101 -11.97 -9.49 13.70
N THR A 102 -12.90 -10.38 13.98
CA THR A 102 -14.27 -10.30 13.43
C THR A 102 -15.17 -9.53 14.39
N VAL A 103 -15.85 -8.50 13.88
CA VAL A 103 -16.79 -7.65 14.63
C VAL A 103 -18.22 -8.07 14.28
N PRO A 104 -18.98 -8.65 15.24
CA PRO A 104 -20.34 -9.11 14.98
C PRO A 104 -21.32 -7.97 14.70
N GLY A 105 -22.26 -8.20 13.77
CA GLY A 105 -23.30 -7.27 13.39
C GLY A 105 -22.82 -6.04 12.60
N ALA A 106 -21.57 -6.05 12.15
CA ALA A 106 -21.01 -4.98 11.31
C ALA A 106 -21.11 -5.34 9.82
N HIS A 107 -20.72 -4.41 8.96
CA HIS A 107 -20.63 -4.62 7.51
C HIS A 107 -19.25 -4.30 6.99
N MET A 108 -18.76 -5.09 6.05
CA MET A 108 -17.48 -4.79 5.44
C MET A 108 -17.50 -3.44 4.74
N PRO A 109 -16.40 -2.66 4.85
CA PRO A 109 -16.26 -1.44 4.08
C PRO A 109 -16.42 -1.72 2.59
N THR A 110 -17.19 -0.90 1.91
CA THR A 110 -17.43 -1.00 0.47
C THR A 110 -17.02 0.29 -0.23
N SER A 111 -16.42 0.16 -1.41
CA SER A 111 -16.13 1.27 -2.30
C SER A 111 -16.85 1.05 -3.62
N TYR A 112 -17.67 2.01 -4.03
CA TYR A 112 -18.28 2.04 -5.35
C TYR A 112 -17.42 2.93 -6.23
N ILE A 113 -16.72 2.30 -7.18
CA ILE A 113 -15.74 2.96 -8.03
C ILE A 113 -16.30 3.07 -9.44
N ALA A 114 -16.50 4.29 -9.92
CA ALA A 114 -16.82 4.56 -11.31
C ALA A 114 -15.52 4.89 -12.06
N VAL A 115 -15.18 4.10 -13.08
CA VAL A 115 -14.03 4.34 -13.96
C VAL A 115 -14.56 4.80 -15.32
N SER A 116 -14.20 6.00 -15.74
CA SER A 116 -14.61 6.53 -17.05
C SER A 116 -13.68 6.01 -18.15
N ARG A 117 -14.23 5.29 -19.13
CA ARG A 117 -13.46 4.84 -20.31
C ARG A 117 -12.99 6.02 -21.17
N ALA A 118 -13.78 7.09 -21.24
CA ALA A 118 -13.47 8.27 -22.03
C ALA A 118 -12.23 9.02 -21.53
N THR A 119 -12.02 9.07 -20.21
CA THR A 119 -10.94 9.88 -19.60
C THR A 119 -9.90 9.05 -18.87
N GLY A 120 -10.20 7.80 -18.52
CA GLY A 120 -9.39 6.96 -17.63
C GLY A 120 -9.39 7.41 -16.17
N SER A 121 -10.15 8.46 -15.80
CA SER A 121 -10.26 8.90 -14.41
C SER A 121 -11.19 7.98 -13.61
N ARG A 122 -11.14 8.13 -12.28
CA ARG A 122 -12.02 7.41 -11.36
C ARG A 122 -12.66 8.34 -10.33
N THR A 123 -13.87 8.00 -9.92
CA THR A 123 -14.56 8.57 -8.75
C THR A 123 -14.88 7.44 -7.79
N ILE A 124 -14.69 7.67 -6.50
CA ILE A 124 -14.90 6.63 -5.48
C ILE A 124 -15.86 7.14 -4.41
N ILE A 125 -16.90 6.36 -4.15
CA ILE A 125 -17.85 6.56 -3.05
C ILE A 125 -17.59 5.44 -2.06
N HIS A 126 -17.24 5.78 -0.83
CA HIS A 126 -16.95 4.79 0.21
C HIS A 126 -18.06 4.77 1.26
N HIS A 127 -18.49 3.58 1.66
CA HIS A 127 -19.34 3.36 2.84
C HIS A 127 -18.59 2.50 3.86
N ARG A 128 -18.62 2.91 5.12
CA ARG A 128 -17.91 2.24 6.20
C ARG A 128 -18.63 2.41 7.52
N ASP A 129 -18.87 1.27 8.16
CA ASP A 129 -19.44 1.18 9.52
C ASP A 129 -18.67 0.16 10.38
N LEU A 130 -17.53 -0.32 9.89
CA LEU A 130 -16.65 -1.21 10.63
C LEU A 130 -15.60 -0.40 11.39
N ARG A 131 -15.47 -0.65 12.70
CA ARG A 131 -14.43 -0.04 13.53
C ARG A 131 -13.03 -0.39 13.03
N GLU A 132 -12.09 0.49 13.29
CA GLU A 132 -10.67 0.24 13.01
C GLU A 132 -10.10 -0.83 13.94
N PHE A 133 -9.00 -1.46 13.52
CA PHE A 133 -8.22 -2.36 14.36
C PHE A 133 -7.58 -1.57 15.51
N SER A 134 -7.79 -1.99 16.75
CA SER A 134 -7.38 -1.24 17.93
C SER A 134 -6.05 -1.73 18.49
N ALA A 135 -5.36 -0.90 19.27
CA ALA A 135 -4.15 -1.28 19.99
C ALA A 135 -4.39 -2.50 20.88
N ARG A 136 -5.59 -2.63 21.45
CA ARG A 136 -6.00 -3.81 22.21
C ARG A 136 -6.10 -5.07 21.36
N ASP A 137 -6.61 -4.98 20.14
CA ASP A 137 -6.60 -6.14 19.22
C ASP A 137 -5.15 -6.51 18.86
N PHE A 138 -4.28 -5.50 18.71
CA PHE A 138 -2.87 -5.68 18.41
C PHE A 138 -2.10 -6.39 19.53
N ASP A 139 -2.52 -6.33 20.80
CA ASP A 139 -1.86 -7.01 21.93
C ASP A 139 -1.61 -8.51 21.68
N GLY A 140 -2.50 -9.18 20.94
CA GLY A 140 -2.36 -10.58 20.55
C GLY A 140 -1.34 -10.87 19.44
N VAL A 141 -0.84 -9.85 18.75
CA VAL A 141 0.11 -9.99 17.65
C VAL A 141 1.50 -10.35 18.18
N ALA A 142 2.03 -11.48 17.72
CA ALA A 142 3.39 -11.91 18.03
C ALA A 142 4.42 -11.11 17.22
N LEU A 143 5.28 -10.36 17.91
CA LEU A 143 6.30 -9.53 17.26
C LEU A 143 7.61 -10.27 16.95
N GLY A 144 7.84 -11.44 17.59
CA GLY A 144 9.14 -12.10 17.65
C GLY A 144 9.76 -12.49 16.31
N GLU A 145 8.96 -12.94 15.35
CA GLU A 145 9.45 -13.44 14.05
C GLU A 145 9.36 -12.40 12.92
N LEU A 146 8.88 -11.19 13.19
CA LEU A 146 8.69 -10.18 12.15
C LEU A 146 10.03 -9.56 11.74
N ASP A 147 10.19 -9.29 10.45
CA ASP A 147 11.29 -8.53 9.86
C ASP A 147 10.84 -7.10 9.49
N TRP A 148 9.53 -6.84 9.39
CA TRP A 148 8.97 -5.53 9.03
C TRP A 148 7.52 -5.38 9.46
N ILE A 149 7.11 -4.17 9.88
CA ILE A 149 5.71 -3.80 10.07
C ILE A 149 5.35 -2.57 9.23
N HIS A 150 4.24 -2.65 8.51
CA HIS A 150 3.66 -1.54 7.79
C HIS A 150 2.29 -1.18 8.38
N PHE A 151 2.09 0.08 8.76
CA PHE A 151 0.81 0.59 9.22
C PHE A 151 0.19 1.54 8.20
N GLU A 152 -1.10 1.39 7.97
CA GLU A 152 -1.92 2.42 7.36
C GLU A 152 -2.28 3.47 8.42
N GLY A 153 -1.92 4.75 8.21
CA GLY A 153 -2.13 5.86 9.14
C GLY A 153 -3.58 6.32 9.22
N ARG A 154 -4.45 5.45 9.77
CA ARG A 154 -5.90 5.59 9.68
C ARG A 154 -6.59 5.93 11.00
N ALA A 155 -6.16 5.32 12.10
CA ALA A 155 -6.59 5.64 13.46
C ALA A 155 -5.34 6.09 14.24
N PRO A 156 -4.98 7.39 14.21
CA PRO A 156 -3.68 7.85 14.71
C PRO A 156 -3.41 7.44 16.15
N ASP A 157 -4.40 7.52 17.03
CA ASP A 157 -4.25 7.20 18.45
C ASP A 157 -4.01 5.71 18.69
N GLU A 158 -4.74 4.85 17.98
CA GLU A 158 -4.56 3.39 18.04
C GLU A 158 -3.21 2.99 17.45
N THR A 159 -2.87 3.56 16.29
CA THR A 159 -1.64 3.25 15.56
C THR A 159 -0.40 3.69 16.34
N ALA A 160 -0.43 4.87 16.98
CA ALA A 160 0.64 5.35 17.84
C ALA A 160 0.88 4.41 19.03
N GLN A 161 -0.17 3.93 19.68
CA GLN A 161 -0.06 2.96 20.78
C GLN A 161 0.53 1.62 20.32
N MET A 162 0.18 1.14 19.13
CA MET A 162 0.80 -0.04 18.53
C MET A 162 2.29 0.18 18.27
N ILE A 163 2.67 1.32 17.68
CA ILE A 163 4.06 1.70 17.43
C ILE A 163 4.84 1.78 18.74
N ASP A 164 4.28 2.39 19.78
CA ASP A 164 4.90 2.48 21.11
C ASP A 164 5.15 1.09 21.69
N ARG A 165 4.20 0.15 21.55
CA ARG A 165 4.40 -1.23 21.97
C ARG A 165 5.55 -1.88 21.21
N VAL A 166 5.57 -1.77 19.89
CA VAL A 166 6.65 -2.32 19.06
C VAL A 166 8.00 -1.74 19.48
N ARG A 167 8.09 -0.42 19.72
CA ARG A 167 9.33 0.23 20.14
C ARG A 167 9.80 -0.19 21.54
N ARG A 168 8.89 -0.52 22.46
CA ARG A 168 9.24 -1.08 23.78
C ARG A 168 9.74 -2.53 23.70
N GLU A 169 9.10 -3.36 22.89
CA GLU A 169 9.36 -4.82 22.86
C GLU A 169 10.44 -5.22 21.84
N ARG A 170 10.51 -4.50 20.73
CA ARG A 170 11.37 -4.76 19.56
C ARG A 170 11.86 -3.43 18.95
N PRO A 171 12.69 -2.65 19.67
CA PRO A 171 13.14 -1.33 19.22
C PRO A 171 13.85 -1.34 17.86
N GLU A 172 14.44 -2.47 17.46
CA GLU A 172 15.15 -2.67 16.20
C GLU A 172 14.26 -3.06 15.02
N LEU A 173 13.00 -3.45 15.26
CA LEU A 173 12.10 -3.91 14.21
C LEU A 173 11.71 -2.73 13.28
N PRO A 174 12.00 -2.79 11.98
CA PRO A 174 11.64 -1.71 11.06
C PRO A 174 10.13 -1.47 10.98
N ILE A 175 9.74 -0.21 11.11
CA ILE A 175 8.35 0.25 11.00
C ILE A 175 8.24 1.23 9.85
N SER A 176 7.21 1.04 9.02
CA SER A 176 6.77 2.02 8.04
C SER A 176 5.33 2.44 8.29
N VAL A 177 5.02 3.71 8.01
CA VAL A 177 3.65 4.22 8.06
C VAL A 177 3.32 4.95 6.77
N GLU A 178 2.18 4.61 6.17
CA GLU A 178 1.58 5.39 5.09
C GLU A 178 0.62 6.44 5.64
N ILE A 179 0.75 7.69 5.19
CA ILE A 179 -0.09 8.82 5.56
C ILE A 179 -0.74 9.39 4.30
N GLU A 180 -1.96 8.93 4.01
CA GLU A 180 -2.68 9.29 2.79
C GLU A 180 -3.59 10.52 2.95
N LYS A 181 -4.16 10.72 4.14
CA LYS A 181 -5.20 11.74 4.39
C LYS A 181 -4.96 12.44 5.72
N SER A 182 -5.31 13.73 5.76
CA SER A 182 -5.31 14.50 6.99
C SER A 182 -6.34 13.94 7.96
N ARG A 183 -5.92 13.76 9.21
CA ARG A 183 -6.75 13.28 10.32
C ARG A 183 -6.36 14.03 11.58
N GLU A 184 -7.30 14.14 12.51
CA GLU A 184 -6.99 14.65 13.85
C GLU A 184 -5.93 13.75 14.51
N GLY A 185 -4.88 14.35 15.06
CA GLY A 185 -3.77 13.64 15.71
C GLY A 185 -2.82 12.88 14.78
N ILE A 186 -2.89 13.09 13.45
CA ILE A 186 -2.03 12.37 12.48
C ILE A 186 -0.53 12.57 12.72
N ASP A 187 -0.16 13.71 13.29
CA ASP A 187 1.20 14.09 13.67
C ASP A 187 1.83 13.16 14.71
N ARG A 188 1.01 12.48 15.52
CA ARG A 188 1.49 11.43 16.44
C ARG A 188 2.22 10.31 15.69
N LEU A 189 1.87 10.07 14.43
CA LEU A 189 2.49 9.03 13.59
C LEU A 189 3.83 9.46 13.00
N PHE A 190 4.27 10.69 13.20
CA PHE A 190 5.59 11.14 12.76
C PHE A 190 6.72 10.65 13.68
N HIS A 191 6.36 10.10 14.84
CA HIS A 191 7.30 9.64 15.86
C HIS A 191 7.21 8.13 16.06
N GLY A 192 8.34 7.45 15.88
CA GLY A 192 8.45 6.01 16.02
C GLY A 192 8.81 5.31 14.70
N PRO A 193 8.14 5.57 13.57
CA PRO A 193 8.45 4.90 12.30
C PRO A 193 9.85 5.18 11.77
N ASP A 194 10.45 4.20 11.10
CA ASP A 194 11.73 4.36 10.38
C ASP A 194 11.51 4.92 8.97
N LEU A 195 10.34 4.66 8.40
CA LEU A 195 9.93 5.08 7.06
C LEU A 195 8.54 5.71 7.11
N LEU A 196 8.43 6.94 6.62
CA LEU A 196 7.15 7.61 6.37
C LEU A 196 6.90 7.73 4.87
N ILE A 197 5.71 7.35 4.43
CA ILE A 197 5.28 7.49 3.04
C ILE A 197 4.04 8.37 3.01
N PHE A 198 4.12 9.51 2.34
CA PHE A 198 3.03 10.49 2.26
C PHE A 198 2.36 10.45 0.90
N SER A 199 1.04 10.64 0.86
CA SER A 199 0.37 10.86 -0.42
C SER A 199 0.57 12.30 -0.91
N ARG A 200 0.49 12.47 -2.23
CA ARG A 200 0.36 13.79 -2.86
C ARG A 200 -0.80 14.60 -2.27
N ALA A 201 -1.96 13.96 -2.06
CA ALA A 201 -3.15 14.64 -1.54
C ALA A 201 -2.95 15.18 -0.13
N PHE A 202 -2.23 14.44 0.73
CA PHE A 202 -1.86 14.90 2.06
C PHE A 202 -0.90 16.09 2.00
N ALA A 203 0.12 16.00 1.14
CA ALA A 203 1.07 17.10 0.96
C ALA A 203 0.40 18.38 0.44
N GLU A 204 -0.51 18.26 -0.54
CA GLU A 204 -1.26 19.40 -1.10
C GLU A 204 -2.27 19.99 -0.10
N ALA A 205 -2.79 19.18 0.83
CA ALA A 205 -3.72 19.63 1.87
C ALA A 205 -3.02 20.20 3.12
N THR A 206 -1.71 20.00 3.28
CA THR A 206 -0.96 20.44 4.46
C THR A 206 -0.77 21.97 4.41
N PRO A 207 -1.24 22.72 5.41
CA PRO A 207 -1.04 24.17 5.45
C PRO A 207 0.45 24.51 5.56
N SER A 208 0.91 25.47 4.76
CA SER A 208 2.23 26.08 4.90
C SER A 208 2.17 27.59 4.71
N ALA A 209 3.21 28.28 5.21
CA ALA A 209 3.34 29.74 5.05
C ALA A 209 3.38 30.14 3.56
N ASP A 210 4.02 29.32 2.73
CA ASP A 210 3.89 29.38 1.28
C ASP A 210 2.61 28.70 0.86
N ARG A 211 1.80 29.32 -0.01
CA ARG A 211 0.45 28.83 -0.32
C ARG A 211 0.42 27.41 -0.93
N HIS A 212 1.54 26.94 -1.48
CA HIS A 212 1.78 25.57 -1.98
C HIS A 212 3.29 25.27 -1.86
N PRO A 213 3.75 24.55 -0.83
CA PRO A 213 5.16 24.18 -0.75
C PRO A 213 5.42 23.13 -1.84
N GLY A 214 6.52 23.27 -2.58
CA GLY A 214 6.95 22.22 -3.50
C GLY A 214 7.22 20.89 -2.76
N PRO A 215 7.25 19.74 -3.45
CA PRO A 215 7.51 18.44 -2.83
C PRO A 215 8.76 18.39 -1.94
N GLU A 216 9.81 19.10 -2.33
CA GLU A 216 11.07 19.22 -1.58
C GLU A 216 10.88 19.95 -0.24
N ALA A 217 10.21 21.11 -0.27
CA ALA A 217 9.93 21.89 0.94
C ALA A 217 9.04 21.11 1.93
N PHE A 218 8.03 20.40 1.41
CA PHE A 218 7.20 19.50 2.21
C PHE A 218 8.05 18.42 2.89
N LEU A 219 8.92 17.72 2.14
CA LEU A 219 9.77 16.68 2.71
C LEU A 219 10.72 17.23 3.78
N HIS A 220 11.32 18.41 3.58
CA HIS A 220 12.15 19.06 4.60
C HIS A 220 11.36 19.39 5.88
N GLN A 221 10.16 19.95 5.74
CA GLN A 221 9.29 20.25 6.87
C GLN A 221 8.94 18.98 7.66
N LEU A 222 8.53 17.91 6.97
CA LEU A 222 8.15 16.65 7.61
C LEU A 222 9.35 15.92 8.22
N MET A 223 10.51 15.97 7.57
CA MET A 223 11.76 15.44 8.13
C MET A 223 12.15 16.16 9.43
N ALA A 224 11.97 17.48 9.50
CA ALA A 224 12.30 18.28 10.68
C ALA A 224 11.42 17.97 11.91
N VAL A 225 10.18 17.55 11.71
CA VAL A 225 9.23 17.25 12.80
C VAL A 225 9.06 15.75 13.08
N SER A 226 9.64 14.87 12.27
CA SER A 226 9.61 13.42 12.48
C SER A 226 10.95 12.89 12.98
N ASN A 227 10.97 11.67 13.51
CA ASN A 227 12.21 10.94 13.82
C ASN A 227 12.53 9.82 12.81
N ALA A 228 11.82 9.80 11.67
CA ALA A 228 12.02 8.79 10.64
C ALA A 228 13.41 8.88 9.99
N GLY A 229 13.96 7.73 9.58
CA GLY A 229 15.20 7.67 8.81
C GLY A 229 15.00 8.03 7.34
N LEU A 230 13.77 7.90 6.83
CA LEU A 230 13.41 8.13 5.44
C LEU A 230 11.96 8.63 5.31
N CYS A 231 11.77 9.71 4.54
CA CYS A 231 10.47 10.20 4.11
C CYS A 231 10.33 10.06 2.60
N LEU A 232 9.22 9.51 2.12
CA LEU A 232 8.91 9.34 0.70
C LEU A 232 7.62 10.07 0.33
N LEU A 233 7.58 10.60 -0.89
CA LEU A 233 6.44 11.30 -1.44
C LEU A 233 6.25 10.92 -2.92
N PRO A 234 5.49 9.85 -3.22
CA PRO A 234 5.04 9.56 -4.58
C PRO A 234 4.18 10.70 -5.14
N TRP A 235 4.46 11.10 -6.38
CA TRP A 235 3.82 12.22 -7.08
C TRP A 235 3.11 11.77 -8.37
N GLY A 236 2.54 10.58 -8.34
CA GLY A 236 1.79 9.98 -9.43
C GLY A 236 2.60 9.88 -10.72
N SER A 237 2.06 10.40 -11.82
CA SER A 237 2.70 10.27 -13.15
C SER A 237 4.01 11.06 -13.31
N ALA A 238 4.38 11.91 -12.34
CA ALA A 238 5.67 12.60 -12.35
C ALA A 238 6.80 11.69 -11.86
N GLY A 239 6.56 10.87 -10.84
CA GLY A 239 7.57 10.05 -10.19
C GLY A 239 7.40 10.05 -8.69
N ALA A 240 8.52 10.03 -7.96
CA ALA A 240 8.52 10.06 -6.52
C ALA A 240 9.74 10.83 -5.99
N TYR A 241 9.54 11.52 -4.88
CA TYR A 241 10.57 12.19 -4.12
C TYR A 241 10.91 11.35 -2.88
N GLY A 242 12.16 11.44 -2.43
CA GLY A 242 12.59 10.81 -1.19
C GLY A 242 13.66 11.65 -0.50
N LEU A 243 13.62 11.71 0.82
CA LEU A 243 14.58 12.41 1.66
C LEU A 243 15.01 11.47 2.77
N ALA A 244 16.29 11.08 2.78
CA ALA A 244 16.90 10.39 3.91
C ALA A 244 17.29 11.40 5.00
N ARG A 245 17.36 10.95 6.26
CA ARG A 245 17.87 11.76 7.37
C ARG A 245 19.27 12.29 7.04
N ASP A 246 19.47 13.59 7.23
CA ASP A 246 20.72 14.31 6.92
C ASP A 246 21.18 14.25 5.45
N GLY A 247 20.29 13.83 4.55
CA GLY A 247 20.53 13.79 3.11
C GLY A 247 19.89 14.96 2.36
N GLU A 248 20.02 14.91 1.05
CA GLU A 248 19.34 15.82 0.11
C GLU A 248 18.06 15.16 -0.42
N VAL A 249 17.12 15.98 -0.88
CA VAL A 249 15.93 15.46 -1.57
C VAL A 249 16.35 14.86 -2.91
N LEU A 250 15.95 13.62 -3.14
CA LEU A 250 16.13 12.93 -4.41
C LEU A 250 14.80 12.79 -5.13
N PHE A 251 14.82 12.96 -6.44
CA PHE A 251 13.68 12.72 -7.32
C PHE A 251 14.02 11.60 -8.30
N ALA A 252 13.10 10.65 -8.47
CA ALA A 252 13.14 9.69 -9.56
C ALA A 252 11.87 9.82 -10.41
N PRO A 253 11.98 9.89 -11.75
CA PRO A 253 10.83 10.00 -12.63
C PRO A 253 10.00 8.72 -12.65
N ALA A 254 8.69 8.85 -12.90
CA ALA A 254 7.81 7.70 -13.08
C ALA A 254 8.17 6.95 -14.37
N ARG A 255 8.11 5.62 -14.33
CA ARG A 255 8.23 4.79 -15.54
C ARG A 255 6.85 4.52 -16.12
N ARG A 256 6.39 5.40 -17.01
CA ARG A 256 5.03 5.32 -17.55
C ARG A 256 4.85 4.11 -18.48
N PRO A 257 3.73 3.38 -18.40
CA PRO A 257 3.40 2.36 -19.39
C PRO A 257 3.07 3.03 -20.74
N ALA A 258 3.17 2.27 -21.83
CA ALA A 258 2.79 2.75 -23.16
C ALA A 258 1.33 3.23 -23.22
N ARG A 259 0.45 2.57 -22.45
CA ARG A 259 -0.95 2.95 -22.27
C ARG A 259 -1.33 2.74 -20.80
N VAL A 260 -1.95 3.75 -20.19
CA VAL A 260 -2.53 3.62 -18.86
C VAL A 260 -3.85 2.88 -18.99
N ILE A 261 -4.01 1.79 -18.24
CA ILE A 261 -5.19 0.92 -18.23
C ILE A 261 -5.94 1.03 -16.90
N ASP A 262 -5.23 0.94 -15.78
CA ASP A 262 -5.85 0.93 -14.44
C ASP A 262 -4.86 1.44 -13.39
N THR A 263 -5.19 2.56 -12.74
CA THR A 263 -4.36 3.21 -11.71
C THR A 263 -4.76 2.85 -10.28
N LEU A 264 -5.76 1.98 -10.07
CA LEU A 264 -6.26 1.60 -8.75
C LEU A 264 -5.17 0.85 -7.95
N GLY A 265 -4.86 1.29 -6.74
CA GLY A 265 -3.80 0.68 -5.92
C GLY A 265 -2.37 0.83 -6.47
N ALA A 266 -2.11 1.76 -7.40
CA ALA A 266 -0.75 2.06 -7.83
C ALA A 266 0.13 2.61 -6.69
N GLY A 267 -0.46 3.32 -5.73
CA GLY A 267 0.22 3.75 -4.49
C GLY A 267 0.60 2.57 -3.61
N ASP A 268 -0.33 1.63 -3.39
CA ASP A 268 -0.06 0.40 -2.62
C ASP A 268 1.07 -0.43 -3.23
N VAL A 269 1.12 -0.52 -4.57
CA VAL A 269 2.21 -1.18 -5.29
C VAL A 269 3.53 -0.45 -5.11
N PHE A 270 3.52 0.88 -5.11
CA PHE A 270 4.70 1.68 -4.79
C PHE A 270 5.19 1.39 -3.37
N ASN A 271 4.29 1.39 -2.38
CA ASN A 271 4.61 1.11 -0.98
C ASN A 271 5.20 -0.30 -0.82
N ALA A 272 4.58 -1.30 -1.44
CA ALA A 272 5.08 -2.68 -1.45
C ALA A 272 6.49 -2.79 -2.05
N ALA A 273 6.73 -2.16 -3.21
CA ALA A 273 8.04 -2.17 -3.85
C ALA A 273 9.10 -1.40 -3.07
N VAL A 274 8.71 -0.34 -2.34
CA VAL A 274 9.59 0.33 -1.38
C VAL A 274 9.99 -0.61 -0.25
N ILE A 275 9.03 -1.32 0.34
CA ILE A 275 9.30 -2.26 1.45
C ILE A 275 10.21 -3.39 0.97
N ASP A 276 9.94 -4.01 -0.18
CA ASP A 276 10.80 -5.03 -0.79
C ASP A 276 12.22 -4.48 -1.03
N ALA A 277 12.36 -3.30 -1.64
CA ALA A 277 13.65 -2.66 -1.89
C ALA A 277 14.42 -2.38 -0.59
N ARG A 278 13.73 -1.97 0.50
CA ARG A 278 14.34 -1.79 1.82
C ARG A 278 14.82 -3.10 2.42
N LEU A 279 14.03 -4.16 2.33
CA LEU A 279 14.40 -5.50 2.78
C LEU A 279 15.61 -6.06 2.00
N ARG A 280 15.78 -5.66 0.74
CA ARG A 280 16.94 -5.98 -0.10
C ARG A 280 18.14 -5.04 0.09
N GLY A 281 18.02 -4.02 0.94
CA GLY A 281 19.11 -3.07 1.22
C GLY A 281 19.41 -2.09 0.09
N PHE A 282 18.43 -1.75 -0.75
CA PHE A 282 18.64 -0.84 -1.87
C PHE A 282 18.96 0.58 -1.38
N PRO A 283 19.96 1.28 -1.97
CA PRO A 283 20.16 2.70 -1.72
C PRO A 283 18.99 3.52 -2.29
N LEU A 284 18.74 4.70 -1.72
CA LEU A 284 17.57 5.52 -2.01
C LEU A 284 17.30 5.77 -3.52
N PRO A 285 18.29 6.11 -4.37
CA PRO A 285 18.05 6.26 -5.81
C PRO A 285 17.49 4.99 -6.47
N MET A 286 18.03 3.83 -6.11
CA MET A 286 17.64 2.54 -6.68
C MET A 286 16.27 2.10 -6.15
N LEU A 287 15.99 2.36 -4.87
CA LEU A 287 14.68 2.15 -4.27
C LEU A 287 13.58 2.96 -4.97
N LEU A 288 13.80 4.26 -5.19
CA LEU A 288 12.82 5.12 -5.87
C LEU A 288 12.58 4.65 -7.32
N ALA A 289 13.65 4.32 -8.04
CA ALA A 289 13.56 3.82 -9.41
C ALA A 289 12.79 2.49 -9.48
N HIS A 290 13.08 1.56 -8.56
CA HIS A 290 12.39 0.28 -8.46
C HIS A 290 10.89 0.47 -8.17
N ALA A 291 10.55 1.24 -7.13
CA ALA A 291 9.15 1.47 -6.76
C ALA A 291 8.34 2.15 -7.89
N ASN A 292 8.93 3.15 -8.57
CA ASN A 292 8.32 3.79 -9.73
C ASN A 292 8.16 2.85 -10.93
N ALA A 293 9.10 1.92 -11.14
CA ALA A 293 9.03 0.95 -12.23
C ALA A 293 7.85 -0.02 -12.04
N ILE A 294 7.69 -0.58 -10.82
CA ILE A 294 6.62 -1.56 -10.54
C ILE A 294 5.25 -0.89 -10.49
N ALA A 295 5.13 0.29 -9.86
CA ALA A 295 3.88 1.05 -9.84
C ALA A 295 3.46 1.51 -11.25
N GLY A 296 4.42 1.92 -12.07
CA GLY A 296 4.22 2.27 -13.48
C GLY A 296 3.77 1.08 -14.32
N HIS A 297 4.39 -0.09 -14.12
CA HIS A 297 3.99 -1.35 -14.77
C HIS A 297 2.56 -1.74 -14.41
N LYS A 298 2.21 -1.63 -13.11
CA LYS A 298 0.84 -1.87 -12.64
C LYS A 298 -0.17 -0.97 -13.35
N CYS A 299 0.17 0.29 -13.57
CA CYS A 299 -0.73 1.22 -14.28
C CYS A 299 -1.08 0.76 -15.71
N GLY A 300 -0.26 -0.09 -16.33
CA GLY A 300 -0.43 -0.62 -17.68
C GLY A 300 -1.31 -1.87 -17.77
N ARG A 301 -1.95 -2.31 -16.67
CA ARG A 301 -2.72 -3.57 -16.62
C ARG A 301 -3.80 -3.54 -15.53
N HIS A 302 -4.75 -4.48 -15.61
CA HIS A 302 -5.78 -4.66 -14.59
C HIS A 302 -5.29 -5.48 -13.40
N GLY A 303 -5.68 -5.06 -12.20
CA GLY A 303 -5.44 -5.80 -10.96
C GLY A 303 -3.95 -5.99 -10.62
N PHE A 304 -3.67 -6.99 -9.78
CA PHE A 304 -2.33 -7.27 -9.27
C PHE A 304 -1.82 -8.67 -9.62
N ASP A 305 -2.63 -9.52 -10.25
CA ASP A 305 -2.29 -10.93 -10.43
C ASP A 305 -1.14 -11.09 -11.46
N GLY A 306 -0.10 -11.83 -11.07
CA GLY A 306 1.12 -11.99 -11.87
C GLY A 306 1.82 -10.66 -12.16
N LEU A 307 1.70 -9.67 -11.25
CA LEU A 307 2.30 -8.36 -11.42
C LEU A 307 3.83 -8.45 -11.45
N ILE A 308 4.41 -9.13 -10.46
CA ILE A 308 5.87 -9.22 -10.31
C ILE A 308 6.49 -10.15 -11.35
N ASP A 309 5.87 -11.29 -11.67
CA ASP A 309 6.34 -12.19 -12.73
C ASP A 309 6.43 -11.47 -14.09
N SER A 310 5.38 -10.74 -14.46
CA SER A 310 5.39 -9.95 -15.69
C SER A 310 6.37 -8.77 -15.62
N ALA A 311 6.61 -8.20 -14.44
CA ALA A 311 7.60 -7.15 -14.26
C ALA A 311 9.03 -7.69 -14.45
N LEU A 312 9.30 -8.91 -13.98
CA LEU A 312 10.54 -9.65 -14.23
C LEU A 312 10.74 -9.92 -15.73
N GLU A 313 9.71 -10.42 -16.42
CA GLU A 313 9.73 -10.63 -17.88
C GLU A 313 10.02 -9.34 -18.66
N ALA A 314 9.55 -8.20 -18.16
CA ALA A 314 9.80 -6.89 -18.73
C ALA A 314 11.15 -6.24 -18.29
N GLY A 315 11.96 -6.95 -17.49
CA GLY A 315 13.26 -6.47 -17.02
C GLY A 315 13.17 -5.29 -16.04
N LEU A 316 12.16 -5.29 -15.16
CA LEU A 316 11.90 -4.23 -14.18
C LEU A 316 12.36 -4.55 -12.75
N VAL A 317 12.56 -5.84 -12.46
CA VAL A 317 12.90 -6.40 -11.13
C VAL A 317 14.22 -7.16 -11.22
#